data_AF-A0A3D1PL24-F1
#
_entry.id   AF-A0A3D1PL24-F1
#
_cell.length_a   1.000
_cell.length_b   1.000
_cell.length_c   1.000
_cell.angle_alpha   90.00
_cell.angle_beta   90.00
_cell.angle_gamma   90.00
#
_symmetry.space_group_name_H-M   'P 1'
#
loop_
_entity.id
_entity.type
_entity.pdbx_description
1 polymer ?
#
loop_
_entity_poly.entity_id
_entity_poly.type
_entity_poly.pdbx_seq_one_letter_code
_entity_poly.pdbx_strand_id
1 'polypeptide(L)'
;MQTTGTLEEINIDYKTGKPKISFLINERDKLSDIEQLKGLKLKIEAKRYIKKRTTNANNYFWKLLQELCDLAEIDTIEEYKRRVKELGIFRRFKIETENIKTFEKMWTAQGIAWFCEIADTTYIGDTEFKIINAYYGSSSFNSKQMARLIDGVVQDCKVYGIETKPQAEIDSLLKEWDKK
;
A
#
# COMPACT_ATOMS: atom_id res chain seq x y z
N MET A 1 -13.40 8.53 17.41
CA MET A 1 -14.35 8.66 16.28
C MET A 1 -13.62 9.28 15.10
N GLN A 2 -13.65 8.65 13.92
CA GLN A 2 -13.12 9.25 12.69
C GLN A 2 -14.30 9.69 11.82
N THR A 3 -14.27 10.94 11.39
CA THR A 3 -15.30 11.56 10.56
C THR A 3 -14.63 12.29 9.40
N THR A 4 -15.36 12.43 8.30
CA THR A 4 -14.88 13.12 7.11
C THR A 4 -15.61 14.44 6.97
N GLY A 5 -14.86 15.48 6.65
CA GLY A 5 -15.40 16.82 6.53
C GLY A 5 -14.50 17.73 5.73
N THR A 6 -15.08 18.84 5.29
CA THR A 6 -14.38 19.89 4.55
C THR A 6 -14.06 21.02 5.51
N LEU A 7 -12.86 21.60 5.36
CA LEU A 7 -12.47 22.81 6.05
C LEU A 7 -13.11 24.00 5.34
N GLU A 8 -14.10 24.66 5.95
CA GLU A 8 -14.77 25.80 5.31
C GLU A 8 -14.08 27.13 5.62
N GLU A 9 -13.79 27.38 6.90
CA GLU A 9 -13.24 28.67 7.32
C GLU A 9 -12.19 28.52 8.43
N ILE A 10 -11.11 29.29 8.29
CA ILE A 10 -10.14 29.56 9.35
C ILE A 10 -10.32 31.02 9.73
N ASN A 11 -10.77 31.28 10.96
CA ASN A 11 -10.91 32.62 11.51
C ASN A 11 -10.04 32.79 12.75
N ILE A 12 -9.75 34.01 13.17
CA ILE A 12 -9.04 34.31 14.42
C ILE A 12 -10.08 34.87 15.39
N ASP A 13 -10.24 34.22 16.54
CA ASP A 13 -11.12 34.72 17.57
C ASP A 13 -10.50 35.98 18.21
N TYR A 14 -11.07 37.15 17.92
CA TYR A 14 -10.53 38.45 18.35
C TYR A 14 -10.53 38.67 19.88
N LYS A 15 -11.24 37.85 20.67
CA LYS A 15 -11.23 37.94 22.14
C LYS A 15 -10.11 37.11 22.77
N THR A 16 -9.69 36.03 22.11
CA THR A 16 -8.71 35.08 22.65
C THR A 16 -7.41 35.03 21.85
N GLY A 17 -7.37 35.65 20.66
CA GLY A 17 -6.23 35.65 19.74
C GLY A 17 -5.93 34.29 19.11
N LYS A 18 -6.81 33.30 19.29
CA LYS A 18 -6.57 31.91 18.86
C LYS A 18 -7.26 31.60 17.54
N PRO A 19 -6.66 30.75 16.69
CA PRO A 19 -7.30 30.29 15.46
C PRO A 19 -8.52 29.43 15.80
N LYS A 20 -9.66 29.81 15.23
CA LYS A 20 -10.92 29.09 15.27
C LYS A 20 -11.15 28.47 13.90
N ILE A 21 -11.29 27.14 13.89
CA ILE A 21 -11.45 26.36 12.67
C ILE A 21 -12.85 25.73 12.68
N SER A 22 -13.59 25.93 11.59
CA SER A 22 -14.92 25.34 11.39
C SER A 22 -14.83 24.20 10.36
N PHE A 23 -15.29 23.01 10.75
CA PHE A 23 -15.39 21.84 9.87
C PHE A 23 -16.85 21.58 9.50
N LEU A 24 -17.12 21.42 8.21
CA LEU A 24 -18.39 20.89 7.73
C LEU A 24 -18.29 19.36 7.67
N ILE A 25 -19.07 18.67 8.49
CA ILE A 25 -19.06 17.21 8.59
C ILE A 25 -20.14 16.62 7.69
N ASN A 26 -19.79 15.62 6.88
CA ASN A 26 -20.72 15.02 5.92
C ASN A 26 -21.72 14.03 6.57
N GLU A 27 -21.38 13.49 7.74
CA GLU A 27 -22.10 12.37 8.37
C GLU A 27 -23.04 12.91 9.45
N ARG A 28 -24.35 13.00 9.15
CA ARG A 28 -25.39 13.56 10.04
C ARG A 28 -25.65 12.72 11.28
N ASP A 29 -25.51 11.39 11.20
CA ASP A 29 -25.76 10.44 12.29
C ASP A 29 -24.78 10.56 13.46
N LYS A 30 -23.71 11.34 13.27
CA LYS A 30 -22.60 11.52 14.22
C LYS A 30 -22.73 12.78 15.07
N LEU A 31 -23.83 13.53 14.93
CA LEU A 31 -24.08 14.79 15.61
C LEU A 31 -24.07 14.66 17.13
N SER A 32 -24.69 13.59 17.66
CA SER A 32 -24.83 13.35 19.10
C SER A 32 -23.47 13.15 19.79
N ASP A 33 -22.53 12.48 19.13
CA ASP A 33 -21.18 12.28 19.65
C ASP A 33 -20.37 13.58 19.63
N ILE A 34 -20.61 14.45 18.66
CA ILE A 34 -19.92 15.75 18.53
C ILE A 34 -20.40 16.74 19.59
N GLU A 35 -21.70 16.74 19.90
CA GLU A 35 -22.25 17.59 20.96
C GLU A 35 -21.69 17.25 22.35
N GLN A 36 -21.42 15.97 22.62
CA GLN A 36 -20.80 15.52 23.87
C GLN A 36 -19.35 16.01 24.05
N LEU A 37 -18.67 16.40 22.96
CA LEU A 37 -17.29 16.90 22.99
C LEU A 37 -17.20 18.39 23.31
N LYS A 38 -18.34 19.09 23.41
CA LYS A 38 -18.40 20.54 23.66
C LYS A 38 -17.90 20.87 25.07
N GLY A 39 -16.82 21.65 25.15
CA GLY A 39 -16.23 22.10 26.42
C GLY A 39 -15.09 21.22 26.97
N LEU A 40 -14.76 20.11 26.30
CA LEU A 40 -13.63 19.26 26.66
C LEU A 40 -12.34 19.67 25.95
N LYS A 41 -11.19 19.39 26.57
CA LYS A 41 -9.87 19.60 25.95
C LYS A 41 -9.57 18.41 25.02
N LEU A 42 -9.62 18.65 23.72
CA LEU A 42 -9.45 17.61 22.70
C LEU A 42 -8.06 17.66 22.06
N LYS A 43 -7.49 16.50 21.76
CA LYS A 43 -6.37 16.36 20.83
C LYS A 43 -6.94 16.17 19.43
N ILE A 44 -6.69 17.11 18.52
CA ILE A 44 -7.25 17.11 17.15
C ILE A 44 -6.12 16.86 16.16
N GLU A 45 -6.25 15.84 15.32
CA GLU A 45 -5.32 15.53 14.23
C GLU A 45 -6.12 15.49 12.91
N ALA A 46 -5.89 16.46 12.02
CA ALA A 46 -6.54 16.51 10.71
C ALA A 46 -5.62 15.89 9.66
N LYS A 47 -6.03 14.76 9.08
CA LYS A 47 -5.35 14.12 7.94
C LYS A 47 -6.16 14.36 6.68
N ARG A 48 -5.48 14.55 5.56
CA ARG A 48 -6.12 14.61 4.24
C ARG A 48 -6.96 13.34 4.05
N TYR A 49 -8.26 13.50 3.85
CA TYR A 49 -9.11 12.36 3.53
C TYR A 49 -8.75 11.83 2.14
N ILE A 50 -8.33 10.58 2.09
CA ILE A 50 -8.14 9.82 0.86
C ILE A 50 -9.25 8.79 0.88
N LYS A 51 -10.11 8.79 -0.15
CA LYS A 51 -11.19 7.80 -0.29
C LYS A 51 -10.58 6.41 -0.06
N LYS A 52 -11.06 5.71 0.98
CA LYS A 52 -10.70 4.30 1.18
C LYS A 52 -11.13 3.60 -0.10
N ARG A 53 -10.15 3.12 -0.88
CA ARG A 53 -10.44 2.39 -2.12
C ARG A 53 -11.40 1.28 -1.72
N THR A 54 -12.60 1.27 -2.29
CA THR A 54 -13.47 0.10 -2.33
C THR A 54 -12.61 -1.12 -2.66
N THR A 55 -12.95 -2.28 -2.07
CA THR A 55 -12.23 -3.56 -2.15
C THR A 55 -11.51 -3.73 -3.48
N ASN A 56 -10.27 -3.25 -3.58
CA ASN A 56 -9.58 -3.17 -4.86
C ASN A 56 -8.85 -4.50 -5.09
N ALA A 57 -8.46 -4.78 -6.32
CA ALA A 57 -7.66 -5.93 -6.72
C ALA A 57 -6.54 -6.26 -5.70
N ASN A 58 -5.83 -5.24 -5.20
CA ASN A 58 -4.79 -5.42 -4.19
C ASN A 58 -5.32 -5.95 -2.84
N ASN A 59 -6.45 -5.42 -2.33
CA ASN A 59 -7.02 -5.93 -1.08
C ASN A 59 -7.54 -7.36 -1.24
N TYR A 60 -8.11 -7.67 -2.40
CA TYR A 60 -8.55 -9.02 -2.73
C TYR A 60 -7.37 -10.01 -2.76
N PHE A 61 -6.27 -9.62 -3.41
CA PHE A 61 -5.03 -10.38 -3.38
C PHE A 61 -4.54 -10.67 -1.96
N TRP A 62 -4.42 -9.65 -1.11
CA TRP A 62 -3.94 -9.82 0.26
C TRP A 62 -4.84 -10.73 1.08
N LYS A 63 -6.17 -10.66 0.89
CA LYS A 63 -7.11 -11.55 1.57
C LYS A 63 -6.85 -13.02 1.19
N LEU A 64 -6.77 -13.33 -0.10
CA LEU A 64 -6.51 -14.69 -0.58
C LEU A 64 -5.15 -15.20 -0.11
N LEU A 65 -4.14 -14.33 -0.18
CA LEU A 65 -2.79 -14.69 0.22
C LEU A 65 -2.71 -15.03 1.71
N GLN A 66 -3.34 -14.23 2.56
CA GLN A 66 -3.40 -14.51 4.00
C GLN A 66 -4.07 -15.85 4.27
N GLU A 67 -5.25 -16.09 3.68
CA GLU A 67 -5.99 -17.33 3.88
C GLU A 67 -5.20 -18.57 3.42
N LEU A 68 -4.49 -18.44 2.29
CA LEU A 68 -3.59 -19.49 1.80
C LEU A 68 -2.40 -19.73 2.74
N CYS A 69 -1.77 -18.66 3.21
CA CYS A 69 -0.60 -18.75 4.08
C CYS A 69 -0.97 -19.30 5.47
N ASP A 70 -2.13 -18.93 5.99
CA ASP A 70 -2.66 -19.45 7.26
C ASP A 70 -2.90 -20.96 7.19
N LEU A 71 -3.41 -21.46 6.06
CA LEU A 71 -3.60 -22.90 5.83
C LEU A 71 -2.30 -23.67 5.56
N ALA A 72 -1.33 -23.03 4.91
CA ALA A 72 -0.05 -23.62 4.59
C ALA A 72 0.99 -23.49 5.71
N GLU A 73 0.68 -22.73 6.78
CA GLU A 73 1.60 -22.35 7.86
C GLU A 73 2.89 -21.65 7.34
N ILE A 74 2.74 -20.79 6.33
CA ILE A 74 3.85 -20.04 5.71
C ILE A 74 3.74 -18.55 6.08
N ASP A 75 4.88 -17.86 6.17
CA ASP A 75 4.86 -16.40 6.36
C ASP A 75 4.31 -15.68 5.11
N THR A 76 3.25 -14.89 5.32
CA THR A 76 2.56 -14.17 4.23
C THR A 76 3.48 -13.17 3.51
N ILE A 77 4.42 -12.54 4.23
CA ILE A 77 5.31 -11.54 3.66
C ILE A 77 6.40 -12.21 2.80
N GLU A 78 6.96 -13.31 3.26
CA GLU A 78 7.95 -14.08 2.49
C GLU A 78 7.31 -14.67 1.23
N GLU A 79 6.12 -15.25 1.34
CA GLU A 79 5.40 -15.79 0.19
C GLU A 79 5.04 -14.68 -0.82
N TYR A 80 4.63 -13.51 -0.34
CA TYR A 80 4.42 -12.35 -1.20
C TYR A 80 5.70 -11.93 -1.94
N LYS A 81 6.84 -11.81 -1.24
CA LYS A 81 8.13 -11.47 -1.85
C LYS A 81 8.56 -12.51 -2.89
N ARG A 82 8.34 -13.80 -2.61
CA ARG A 82 8.61 -14.89 -3.55
C ARG A 82 7.80 -14.71 -4.84
N ARG A 83 6.49 -14.48 -4.75
CA ARG A 83 5.62 -14.25 -5.91
C ARG A 83 6.03 -13.01 -6.71
N VAL A 84 6.37 -11.91 -6.04
CA VAL A 84 6.86 -10.69 -6.69
C VAL A 84 8.18 -10.95 -7.44
N LYS A 85 9.07 -11.76 -6.83
CA LYS A 85 10.33 -12.18 -7.45
C LYS A 85 10.08 -13.02 -8.72
N GLU A 86 9.18 -14.00 -8.64
CA GLU A 86 8.82 -14.88 -9.75
C GLU A 86 8.19 -14.15 -10.92
N LEU A 87 7.41 -13.11 -10.66
CA LEU A 87 6.88 -12.23 -11.70
C LEU A 87 7.97 -11.40 -12.41
N GLY A 88 9.19 -11.33 -11.84
CA GLY A 88 10.31 -10.62 -12.42
C GLY A 88 10.11 -9.10 -12.51
N ILE A 89 9.28 -8.53 -11.63
CA ILE A 89 8.94 -7.10 -11.66
C ILE A 89 10.01 -6.32 -10.89
N PHE A 90 11.16 -6.15 -11.55
CA PHE A 90 12.28 -5.38 -11.03
C PHE A 90 12.82 -4.40 -12.05
N ARG A 91 13.56 -3.42 -11.55
CA ARG A 91 14.43 -2.56 -12.37
C ARG A 91 15.88 -2.82 -11.99
N ARG A 92 16.73 -2.88 -13.01
CA ARG A 92 18.16 -3.05 -12.82
C ARG A 92 18.84 -1.70 -12.61
N PHE A 93 19.65 -1.60 -11.56
CA PHE A 93 20.49 -0.44 -11.28
C PHE A 93 21.95 -0.87 -11.19
N LYS A 94 22.85 0.05 -11.53
CA LYS A 94 24.29 -0.09 -11.31
C LYS A 94 24.67 0.93 -10.25
N ILE A 95 25.14 0.48 -9.09
CA ILE A 95 25.42 1.33 -7.93
C ILE A 95 26.81 0.99 -7.40
N GLU A 96 27.59 2.00 -7.03
CA GLU A 96 28.88 1.83 -6.36
C GLU A 96 28.71 1.03 -5.06
N THR A 97 29.63 0.11 -4.79
CA THR A 97 29.49 -0.83 -3.66
C THR A 97 29.25 -0.11 -2.31
N GLU A 98 29.89 1.03 -2.09
CA GLU A 98 29.73 1.85 -0.89
C GLU A 98 28.32 2.42 -0.70
N ASN A 99 27.61 2.68 -1.79
CA ASN A 99 26.30 3.33 -1.80
C ASN A 99 25.11 2.35 -1.73
N ILE A 100 25.37 1.04 -1.81
CA ILE A 100 24.32 0.01 -1.86
C ILE A 100 23.46 -0.02 -0.61
N LYS A 101 24.08 -0.01 0.58
CA LYS A 101 23.33 -0.09 1.84
C LYS A 101 22.38 1.09 2.01
N THR A 102 22.82 2.28 1.58
CA THR A 102 21.98 3.49 1.56
C THR A 102 20.82 3.33 0.60
N PHE A 103 21.09 2.86 -0.62
CA PHE A 103 20.04 2.60 -1.61
C PHE A 103 19.03 1.56 -1.12
N GLU A 104 19.49 0.42 -0.60
CA GLU A 104 18.64 -0.66 -0.10
C GLU A 104 17.74 -0.18 1.04
N LYS A 105 18.27 0.60 1.98
CA LYS A 105 17.48 1.21 3.06
C LYS A 105 16.41 2.16 2.52
N MET A 106 16.75 3.00 1.53
CA MET A 106 15.77 3.90 0.90
C MET A 106 14.71 3.14 0.10
N TRP A 107 15.09 2.05 -0.56
CA TRP A 107 14.21 1.23 -1.38
C TRP A 107 13.24 0.44 -0.51
N THR A 108 13.74 -0.28 0.48
CA THR A 108 12.93 -1.09 1.41
C THR A 108 11.95 -0.26 2.24
N ALA A 109 12.25 1.02 2.48
CA ALA A 109 11.34 1.94 3.16
C ALA A 109 10.03 2.22 2.38
N GLN A 110 9.95 1.90 1.09
CA GLN A 110 8.77 2.11 0.25
C GLN A 110 7.64 1.10 0.53
N GLY A 111 7.95 -0.09 1.07
CA GLY A 111 6.93 -1.08 1.46
C GLY A 111 7.39 -2.54 1.45
N ILE A 112 6.46 -3.45 1.73
CA ILE A 112 6.70 -4.85 2.12
C ILE A 112 7.47 -5.69 1.05
N ALA A 113 7.27 -5.46 -0.25
CA ALA A 113 7.99 -6.16 -1.33
C ALA A 113 8.91 -5.23 -2.15
N TRP A 114 9.36 -4.13 -1.55
CA TRP A 114 10.44 -3.36 -2.11
C TRP A 114 11.74 -3.91 -1.56
N PHE A 115 12.46 -4.71 -2.34
CA PHE A 115 13.73 -5.30 -1.92
C PHE A 115 14.72 -5.32 -3.08
N CYS A 116 15.99 -5.48 -2.74
CA CYS A 116 17.09 -5.49 -3.68
C CYS A 116 17.74 -6.87 -3.68
N GLU A 117 18.21 -7.30 -4.85
CA GLU A 117 19.02 -8.50 -5.01
C GLU A 117 20.24 -8.16 -5.86
N ILE A 118 21.43 -8.52 -5.40
CA ILE A 118 22.66 -8.35 -6.17
C ILE A 118 22.65 -9.40 -7.28
N ALA A 119 22.58 -8.93 -8.52
CA ALA A 119 22.60 -9.79 -9.70
C ALA A 119 24.03 -10.06 -10.19
N ASP A 120 24.91 -9.06 -10.08
CA ASP A 120 26.28 -9.16 -10.58
C ASP A 120 27.19 -8.07 -9.98
N THR A 121 28.49 -8.17 -10.23
CA THR A 121 29.52 -7.20 -9.85
C THR A 121 30.32 -6.79 -11.07
N THR A 122 30.57 -5.48 -11.23
CA THR A 122 31.36 -4.94 -12.33
C THR A 122 32.33 -3.88 -11.82
N TYR A 123 33.39 -3.61 -12.58
CA TYR A 123 34.43 -2.66 -12.24
C TYR A 123 34.55 -1.61 -13.34
N ILE A 124 34.68 -0.34 -12.94
CA ILE A 124 34.97 0.77 -13.85
C ILE A 124 36.23 1.45 -13.32
N GLY A 125 37.37 1.17 -13.95
CA GLY A 125 38.67 1.48 -13.38
C GLY A 125 38.88 0.70 -12.08
N ASP A 126 39.30 1.39 -11.02
CA ASP A 126 39.53 0.81 -9.69
C ASP A 126 38.28 0.79 -8.81
N THR A 127 37.14 1.27 -9.31
CA THR A 127 35.90 1.38 -8.56
C THR A 127 34.99 0.18 -8.81
N GLU A 128 34.55 -0.49 -7.73
CA GLU A 128 33.60 -1.59 -7.76
C GLU A 128 32.15 -1.09 -7.76
N PHE A 129 31.34 -1.65 -8.67
CA PHE A 129 29.91 -1.43 -8.77
C PHE A 129 29.18 -2.76 -8.65
N LYS A 130 28.03 -2.77 -7.96
CA LYS A 130 27.09 -3.89 -8.03
C LYS A 130 25.96 -3.58 -8.99
N ILE A 131 25.60 -4.59 -9.77
CA ILE A 131 24.38 -4.63 -10.54
C ILE A 131 23.31 -5.22 -9.62
N ILE A 132 22.29 -4.43 -9.31
CA ILE A 132 21.20 -4.84 -8.42
C ILE A 132 19.89 -4.92 -9.20
N ASN A 133 19.08 -5.92 -8.90
CA ASN A 133 17.67 -6.00 -9.27
C ASN A 133 16.85 -5.43 -8.11
N ALA A 134 16.22 -4.27 -8.31
CA ALA A 134 15.37 -3.63 -7.33
C ALA A 134 13.91 -3.94 -7.66
N TYR A 135 13.28 -4.79 -6.85
CA TYR A 135 11.91 -5.26 -7.04
C TYR A 135 10.90 -4.22 -6.56
N TYR A 136 9.74 -4.17 -7.23
CA TYR A 136 8.65 -3.25 -6.90
C TYR A 136 7.55 -3.96 -6.12
N GLY A 137 6.92 -3.27 -5.17
CA GLY A 137 5.69 -3.74 -4.54
C GLY A 137 4.45 -3.58 -5.43
N SER A 138 3.42 -4.37 -5.16
CA SER A 138 2.11 -4.36 -5.82
C SER A 138 1.43 -3.00 -5.85
N SER A 139 1.79 -2.08 -4.94
CA SER A 139 1.31 -0.69 -4.95
C SER A 139 1.64 0.06 -6.23
N SER A 140 2.71 -0.34 -6.93
CA SER A 140 3.23 0.24 -8.18
C SER A 140 2.88 -0.56 -9.44
N PHE A 141 2.13 -1.65 -9.31
CA PHE A 141 1.83 -2.52 -10.45
C PHE A 141 0.81 -1.88 -11.39
N ASN A 142 0.93 -2.18 -12.69
CA ASN A 142 -0.16 -1.94 -13.64
C ASN A 142 -1.19 -3.10 -13.60
N SER A 143 -2.33 -2.96 -14.28
CA SER A 143 -3.38 -4.01 -14.21
C SER A 143 -2.93 -5.36 -14.73
N LYS A 144 -2.05 -5.42 -15.74
CA LYS A 144 -1.53 -6.70 -16.24
C LYS A 144 -0.66 -7.42 -15.21
N GLN A 145 0.18 -6.66 -14.50
CA GLN A 145 1.02 -7.19 -13.42
C GLN A 145 0.16 -7.62 -12.22
N MET A 146 -0.85 -6.82 -11.87
CA MET A 146 -1.78 -7.15 -10.78
C MET A 146 -2.63 -8.38 -11.11
N ALA A 147 -3.08 -8.53 -12.36
CA ALA A 147 -3.81 -9.70 -12.84
C ALA A 147 -2.98 -10.97 -12.66
N ARG A 148 -1.72 -10.97 -13.16
CA ARG A 148 -0.81 -12.12 -13.00
C ARG A 148 -0.57 -12.49 -11.54
N LEU A 149 -0.45 -11.49 -10.67
CA LEU A 149 -0.27 -11.72 -9.23
C LEU A 149 -1.51 -12.38 -8.60
N ILE A 150 -2.71 -11.93 -8.97
CA ILE A 150 -3.98 -12.51 -8.51
C ILE A 150 -4.18 -13.91 -9.08
N ASP A 151 -3.94 -14.11 -10.37
CA ASP A 151 -4.11 -15.40 -11.04
C ASP A 151 -3.23 -16.47 -10.39
N GLY A 152 -1.98 -16.12 -10.04
CA GLY A 152 -1.08 -17.00 -9.31
C GLY A 152 -1.64 -17.44 -7.96
N VAL A 153 -2.14 -16.52 -7.14
CA VAL A 153 -2.69 -16.89 -5.82
C VAL A 153 -4.02 -17.64 -5.94
N VAL A 154 -4.87 -17.27 -6.91
CA VAL A 154 -6.14 -17.96 -7.19
C VAL A 154 -5.90 -19.41 -7.59
N GLN A 155 -4.86 -19.67 -8.40
CA GLN A 155 -4.52 -21.02 -8.81
C GLN A 155 -4.11 -21.89 -7.61
N ASP A 156 -3.32 -21.33 -6.70
CA ASP A 156 -2.91 -22.06 -5.50
C ASP A 156 -4.10 -22.22 -4.53
N CYS A 157 -4.94 -21.20 -4.36
CA CYS A 157 -6.18 -21.29 -3.59
C CYS A 157 -7.06 -22.46 -4.04
N LYS A 158 -7.18 -22.72 -5.35
CA LYS A 158 -7.92 -23.88 -5.87
C LYS A 158 -7.33 -25.22 -5.45
N VAL A 159 -6.00 -25.32 -5.34
CA VAL A 159 -5.32 -26.54 -4.87
C VAL A 159 -5.64 -26.79 -3.39
N TYR A 160 -5.68 -25.72 -2.59
CA TYR A 160 -6.02 -25.79 -1.16
C TYR A 160 -7.53 -25.81 -0.87
N GLY A 161 -8.38 -25.76 -1.90
CA GLY A 161 -9.84 -25.77 -1.75
C GLY A 161 -10.44 -24.47 -1.21
N ILE A 162 -9.72 -23.35 -1.31
CA ILE A 162 -10.17 -22.01 -0.89
C ILE A 162 -11.12 -21.43 -1.93
N GLU A 163 -12.25 -20.89 -1.49
CA GLU A 163 -13.24 -20.27 -2.37
C GLU A 163 -12.73 -18.94 -2.94
N THR A 164 -12.62 -18.87 -4.27
CA THR A 164 -12.22 -17.65 -4.99
C THR A 164 -13.41 -17.03 -5.69
N LYS A 165 -13.37 -15.71 -5.90
CA LYS A 165 -14.40 -14.99 -6.64
C LYS A 165 -14.51 -15.51 -8.09
N PRO A 166 -15.70 -15.41 -8.71
CA PRO A 166 -15.83 -15.68 -10.14
C PRO A 166 -14.90 -14.79 -10.96
N GLN A 167 -14.41 -15.30 -12.09
CA GLN A 167 -13.50 -14.56 -12.97
C GLN A 167 -14.06 -13.19 -13.37
N ALA A 168 -15.36 -13.09 -13.64
CA ALA A 168 -16.01 -11.84 -13.99
C ALA A 168 -15.89 -10.75 -12.91
N GLU A 169 -15.92 -11.14 -11.62
CA GLU A 169 -15.69 -10.20 -10.52
C GLU A 169 -14.22 -9.80 -10.44
N ILE A 170 -13.29 -10.74 -10.63
CA ILE A 170 -11.85 -10.46 -10.65
C ILE A 170 -11.52 -9.46 -11.76
N ASP A 171 -12.07 -9.66 -12.95
CA ASP A 171 -11.89 -8.76 -14.10
C ASP A 171 -12.46 -7.37 -13.81
N SER A 172 -13.59 -7.29 -13.08
CA SER A 172 -14.14 -6.01 -12.62
C SER A 172 -13.18 -5.28 -11.66
N LEU A 173 -12.57 -6.00 -10.72
CA LEU A 173 -11.57 -5.45 -9.80
C LEU A 173 -10.33 -4.92 -10.53
N LEU A 174 -9.87 -5.64 -11.55
CA LEU A 174 -8.74 -5.24 -12.38
C LEU A 174 -9.06 -4.02 -13.24
N LYS A 175 -10.26 -3.92 -13.80
CA LYS A 175 -10.71 -2.72 -14.52
C LYS A 175 -10.77 -1.48 -13.63
N GLU A 176 -11.10 -1.62 -12.35
CA GLU A 176 -11.04 -0.51 -11.40
C GLU A 176 -9.59 -0.11 -11.06
N TRP A 177 -8.64 -1.05 -11.11
CA TRP A 177 -7.23 -0.76 -10.89
C TRP A 177 -6.62 0.12 -11.99
N ASP A 178 -7.00 -0.08 -13.26
CA ASP A 178 -6.54 0.78 -14.37
C ASP A 178 -7.05 2.22 -14.30
N LYS A 179 -8.12 2.50 -13.54
CA LYS A 179 -8.68 3.85 -13.38
C LYS A 179 -8.01 4.66 -12.27
N LYS A 180 -6.98 4.10 -11.63
CA LYS A 180 -6.23 4.65 -10.49
C LYS A 180 -5.16 5.63 -10.94
#